data_AF-A0AAQ3X1R1-F1
#
_entry.id   AF-A0AAQ3X1R1-F1
#
_cell.length_a   1.000
_cell.length_b   1.000
_cell.length_c   1.000
_cell.angle_alpha   90.00
_cell.angle_beta   90.00
_cell.angle_gamma   90.00
#
_symmetry.space_group_name_H-M   'P 1'
#
loop_
_entity.id
_entity.type
_entity.pdbx_description
1 polymer ?
#
loop_
_entity_poly.entity_id
_entity_poly.type
_entity_poly.pdbx_seq_one_letter_code
_entity_poly.pdbx_strand_id
1 'polypeptide(L)'
;MDWWESYRPQDRDAFTWAQFRENFRNHHVPAGLMKMKKKEFLSLKQGSMSVTEYRDKFLQLARYATAEVAEDREKQEYFLEGLNDELQYQLMNHTFPSFHQLVDRALFTEMKRQEIEERKRKYNNSSSSSNTRPRFS
;
A
#
# COMPACT_ATOMS: atom_id res chain seq x y z
N MET A 1 -34.64 -9.46 15.06
CA MET A 1 -34.02 -9.09 16.35
C MET A 1 -32.64 -8.62 16.00
N ASP A 2 -32.47 -7.30 16.00
CA ASP A 2 -31.19 -6.70 15.66
C ASP A 2 -30.22 -6.91 16.82
N TRP A 3 -28.96 -7.21 16.52
CA TRP A 3 -27.95 -7.49 17.55
C TRP A 3 -27.85 -6.40 18.62
N TRP A 4 -28.13 -5.15 18.21
CA TRP A 4 -28.01 -3.97 19.04
C TRP A 4 -29.10 -3.95 20.13
N GLU A 5 -30.26 -4.59 19.90
CA GLU A 5 -31.35 -4.70 20.87
C GLU A 5 -31.00 -5.68 22.01
N SER A 6 -30.15 -6.67 21.72
CA SER A 6 -29.65 -7.64 22.70
C SER A 6 -28.33 -7.21 23.37
N TYR A 7 -27.65 -6.21 22.81
CA TYR A 7 -26.38 -5.74 23.30
C TYR A 7 -26.57 -4.79 24.48
N ARG A 8 -26.53 -5.32 25.71
CA ARG A 8 -26.45 -4.52 26.93
C ARG A 8 -25.07 -4.68 27.58
N PRO A 9 -24.20 -3.65 27.56
CA PRO A 9 -23.00 -3.66 28.36
C PRO A 9 -23.40 -3.83 29.84
N GLN A 10 -22.81 -4.81 30.53
CA GLN A 10 -23.09 -5.08 31.94
C GLN A 10 -22.66 -3.91 32.84
N ASP A 11 -21.64 -3.14 32.43
CA ASP A 11 -21.27 -1.85 33.00
C ASP A 11 -21.28 -0.78 31.91
N ARG A 12 -22.27 0.13 31.95
CA ARG A 12 -22.33 1.25 31.00
C ARG A 12 -21.20 2.26 31.21
N ASP A 13 -20.67 2.34 32.43
CA ASP A 13 -19.64 3.32 32.80
C ASP A 13 -18.21 2.83 32.50
N ALA A 14 -18.02 1.52 32.30
CA ALA A 14 -16.72 0.92 31.94
C ALA A 14 -16.59 0.57 30.45
N PHE A 15 -17.66 0.79 29.66
CA PHE A 15 -17.72 0.38 28.27
C PHE A 15 -16.99 1.35 27.35
N THR A 16 -15.81 0.96 26.88
CA THR A 16 -14.99 1.81 26.02
C THR A 16 -15.41 1.72 24.55
N TRP A 17 -15.19 2.81 23.81
CA TRP A 17 -15.38 2.82 22.35
C TRP A 17 -14.54 1.76 21.61
N ALA A 18 -13.41 1.34 22.18
CA ALA A 18 -12.61 0.25 21.63
C ALA A 18 -13.34 -1.10 21.71
N GLN A 19 -13.92 -1.42 22.87
CA GLN A 19 -14.70 -2.64 23.09
C GLN A 19 -15.96 -2.68 22.23
N PHE A 20 -16.61 -1.54 21.98
CA PHE A 20 -17.73 -1.44 21.05
C PHE A 20 -17.33 -1.82 19.63
N ARG A 21 -16.28 -1.19 19.10
CA ARG A 21 -15.81 -1.44 17.73
C ARG A 21 -15.38 -2.89 17.54
N GLU A 22 -14.73 -3.47 18.53
CA GLU A 22 -14.31 -4.87 18.50
C GLU A 22 -15.52 -5.81 18.49
N ASN A 23 -16.46 -5.62 19.41
CA ASN A 23 -17.68 -6.41 19.45
C ASN A 23 -18.47 -6.28 18.14
N PHE A 24 -18.71 -5.04 17.68
CA PHE A 24 -19.40 -4.78 16.41
C PHE A 24 -18.73 -5.49 15.24
N ARG A 25 -17.40 -5.42 15.16
CA ARG A 25 -16.64 -6.13 14.13
C ARG A 25 -16.80 -7.64 14.26
N ASN A 26 -16.73 -8.20 15.46
CA ASN A 26 -16.82 -9.65 15.67
C ASN A 26 -18.19 -10.21 15.27
N HIS A 27 -19.26 -9.43 15.40
CA HIS A 27 -20.61 -9.88 15.06
C HIS A 27 -21.02 -9.61 13.62
N HIS A 28 -20.58 -8.47 13.05
CA HIS A 28 -20.97 -8.09 11.70
C HIS A 28 -19.94 -8.45 10.63
N VAL A 29 -18.70 -8.75 10.99
CA VAL A 29 -17.65 -9.16 10.05
C VAL A 29 -17.32 -10.64 10.27
N PRO A 30 -17.69 -11.53 9.33
CA PRO A 30 -17.41 -12.95 9.47
C PRO A 30 -15.91 -13.22 9.67
N ALA A 31 -15.56 -14.11 10.60
CA ALA A 31 -14.17 -14.47 10.89
C ALA A 31 -13.42 -15.00 9.64
N GLY A 32 -14.12 -15.73 8.76
CA GLY A 32 -13.56 -16.17 7.47
C GLY A 32 -13.19 -15.01 6.55
N LEU A 33 -13.99 -13.95 6.52
CA LEU A 33 -13.71 -12.74 5.74
C LEU A 33 -12.50 -11.99 6.31
N MET A 34 -12.40 -11.86 7.63
CA MET A 34 -11.22 -11.28 8.29
C MET A 34 -9.95 -12.05 7.92
N LYS A 35 -9.98 -13.39 8.01
CA LYS A 35 -8.84 -14.23 7.65
C LYS A 35 -8.45 -14.08 6.18
N MET A 36 -9.44 -14.01 5.28
CA MET A 36 -9.20 -13.78 3.85
C MET A 36 -8.57 -12.40 3.59
N LYS A 37 -9.08 -11.33 4.22
CA LYS A 37 -8.51 -9.98 4.08
C LYS A 37 -7.12 -9.85 4.68
N LYS A 38 -6.86 -10.50 5.81
CA LYS A 38 -5.53 -10.59 6.39
C LYS A 38 -4.56 -11.32 5.46
N LYS A 39 -4.99 -12.44 4.85
CA LYS A 39 -4.18 -13.14 3.85
C LYS A 39 -3.89 -12.25 2.64
N GLU A 40 -4.91 -11.51 2.17
CA GLU A 40 -4.75 -10.54 1.08
C GLU A 40 -3.69 -9.48 1.41
N PHE A 41 -3.72 -8.93 2.63
CA PHE A 41 -2.71 -8.00 3.14
C PHE A 41 -1.30 -8.59 3.10
N LEU A 42 -1.11 -9.78 3.69
CA LEU A 42 0.19 -10.43 3.79
C LEU A 42 0.78 -10.83 2.42
N SER A 43 -0.08 -11.06 1.42
CA SER A 43 0.34 -11.34 0.05
C SER A 43 0.37 -10.10 -0.85
N LEU A 44 0.13 -8.90 -0.30
CA LEU A 44 -0.01 -7.70 -1.11
C LEU A 44 1.34 -7.33 -1.74
N LYS A 45 1.33 -7.17 -3.06
CA LYS A 45 2.46 -6.67 -3.85
C LYS A 45 2.01 -5.50 -4.70
N GLN A 46 2.90 -4.54 -4.94
CA GLN A 46 2.68 -3.38 -5.78
C GLN A 46 2.35 -3.81 -7.21
N GLY A 47 3.12 -4.75 -7.77
CA GLY A 47 2.92 -5.23 -9.14
C GLY A 47 2.94 -4.06 -10.14
N SER A 48 1.87 -3.92 -10.93
CA SER A 48 1.70 -2.85 -11.91
C SER A 48 1.07 -1.57 -11.35
N MET A 49 0.70 -1.54 -10.07
CA MET A 49 0.11 -0.36 -9.43
C MET A 49 1.16 0.74 -9.28
N SER A 50 0.73 1.99 -9.40
CA SER A 50 1.53 3.12 -8.89
C SER A 50 1.76 2.99 -7.38
N VAL A 51 2.78 3.67 -6.86
CA VAL A 51 3.05 3.71 -5.41
C VAL A 51 1.85 4.28 -4.65
N THR A 52 1.13 5.25 -5.23
CA THR A 52 -0.09 5.82 -4.65
C THR A 52 -1.21 4.78 -4.50
N GLU A 53 -1.52 4.05 -5.57
CA GLU A 53 -2.56 3.01 -5.54
C GLU A 53 -2.19 1.87 -4.59
N TYR A 54 -0.92 1.46 -4.61
CA TYR A 54 -0.39 0.46 -3.70
C TYR A 54 -0.50 0.90 -2.23
N ARG A 55 -0.11 2.14 -1.91
CA ARG A 55 -0.29 2.74 -0.57
C ARG A 55 -1.74 2.70 -0.12
N ASP A 56 -2.67 3.11 -0.97
CA ASP A 56 -4.09 3.16 -0.60
C ASP A 56 -4.64 1.77 -0.33
N LYS A 57 -4.30 0.79 -1.17
CA LYS A 57 -4.68 -0.61 -0.97
C LYS A 57 -4.04 -1.20 0.29
N PHE A 58 -2.77 -0.87 0.54
CA PHE A 58 -2.05 -1.27 1.74
C PHE A 58 -2.73 -0.75 3.01
N LEU A 59 -3.03 0.56 3.08
CA LEU A 59 -3.70 1.17 4.22
C LEU A 59 -5.13 0.63 4.43
N GLN A 60 -5.85 0.35 3.33
CA GLN A 60 -7.16 -0.27 3.39
C GLN A 60 -7.09 -1.68 4.01
N LEU A 61 -6.15 -2.50 3.56
CA LEU A 61 -6.00 -3.89 4.01
C LEU A 61 -5.35 -4.01 5.39
N ALA A 62 -4.47 -3.08 5.77
CA ALA A 62 -3.83 -3.01 7.09
C ALA A 62 -4.84 -3.00 8.25
N ARG A 63 -6.06 -2.50 8.02
CA ARG A 63 -7.16 -2.50 9.00
C ARG A 63 -7.60 -3.91 9.42
N TYR A 64 -7.27 -4.92 8.62
CA TYR A 64 -7.58 -6.34 8.88
C TYR A 64 -6.38 -7.12 9.44
N ALA A 65 -5.20 -6.49 9.52
CA ALA A 65 -3.95 -7.06 9.99
C ALA A 65 -3.31 -6.14 11.04
N THR A 66 -4.12 -5.61 11.97
CA THR A 66 -3.69 -4.59 12.94
C THR A 66 -2.61 -5.08 13.90
N ALA A 67 -2.49 -6.40 14.09
CA ALA A 67 -1.44 -6.99 14.92
C ALA A 67 -0.08 -7.02 14.19
N GLU A 68 -0.10 -7.08 12.85
CA GLU A 68 1.08 -7.16 12.01
C GLU A 68 1.66 -5.78 11.67
N VAL A 69 0.85 -4.73 11.81
CA VAL A 69 1.28 -3.33 11.61
C VAL A 69 1.04 -2.51 12.87
N ALA A 70 1.23 -3.14 14.03
CA ALA A 70 0.99 -2.51 15.32
C ALA A 70 2.00 -1.38 15.54
N GLU A 71 3.25 -1.63 15.16
CA GLU A 71 4.31 -0.63 15.18
C GLU A 71 4.53 0.01 13.81
N ASP A 72 4.96 1.27 13.80
CA ASP A 72 5.29 1.96 12.56
C ASP A 72 6.42 1.26 11.79
N ARG A 73 7.37 0.64 12.52
CA ARG A 73 8.45 -0.15 11.95
C ARG A 73 7.94 -1.36 11.18
N GLU A 74 7.05 -2.16 11.77
CA GLU A 74 6.46 -3.33 11.08
C GLU A 74 5.70 -2.87 9.83
N LYS A 75 4.97 -1.75 9.94
CA LYS A 75 4.27 -1.16 8.80
C LYS A 75 5.23 -0.77 7.67
N GLN A 76 6.39 -0.20 8.01
CA GLN A 76 7.45 0.11 7.03
C GLN A 76 7.99 -1.16 6.37
N GLU A 77 8.27 -2.21 7.16
CA GLU A 77 8.80 -3.49 6.68
C GLU A 77 7.83 -4.15 5.68
N TYR A 78 6.56 -4.32 6.05
CA TYR A 78 5.56 -4.89 5.14
C TYR A 78 5.34 -4.04 3.87
N PHE A 79 5.35 -2.71 4.00
CA PHE A 79 5.19 -1.85 2.85
C PHE A 79 6.36 -1.98 1.88
N LEU A 80 7.58 -1.92 2.40
CA LEU A 80 8.83 -2.05 1.65
C LEU A 80 8.92 -3.42 0.96
N GLU A 81 8.63 -4.51 1.66
CA GLU A 81 8.62 -5.87 1.10
C GLU A 81 7.60 -6.06 -0.02
N GLY A 82 6.51 -5.29 -0.01
CA GLY A 82 5.51 -5.36 -1.05
C GLY A 82 5.73 -4.42 -2.23
N LEU A 83 6.72 -3.52 -2.18
CA LEU A 83 7.08 -2.69 -3.34
C LEU A 83 7.60 -3.57 -4.50
N ASN A 84 7.60 -3.02 -5.72
CA ASN A 84 8.28 -3.68 -6.83
C ASN A 84 9.79 -3.76 -6.59
N ASP A 85 10.45 -4.77 -7.17
CA ASP A 85 11.85 -5.09 -6.89
C ASP A 85 12.81 -3.90 -7.07
N GLU A 86 12.57 -3.06 -8.08
CA GLU A 86 13.41 -1.88 -8.35
C GLU A 86 13.31 -0.83 -7.23
N LEU A 87 12.08 -0.44 -6.84
CA LEU A 87 11.87 0.51 -5.74
C LEU A 87 12.30 -0.09 -4.41
N GLN A 88 12.01 -1.38 -4.19
CA GLN A 88 12.43 -2.10 -3.00
C GLN A 88 13.96 -2.08 -2.86
N TYR A 89 14.69 -2.41 -3.93
CA TYR A 89 16.16 -2.40 -3.93
C TYR A 89 16.75 -1.01 -3.65
N GLN A 90 16.15 0.04 -4.21
CA GLN A 90 16.61 1.41 -3.97
C GLN A 90 16.34 1.88 -2.54
N LEU A 91 15.23 1.45 -1.94
CA LEU A 91 14.78 1.94 -0.63
C LEU A 91 15.26 1.06 0.54
N MET A 92 15.57 -0.23 0.32
CA MET A 92 15.95 -1.16 1.39
C MET A 92 17.26 -0.80 2.11
N ASN A 93 18.12 -0.02 1.45
CA ASN A 93 19.40 0.44 2.01
C ASN A 93 19.25 1.71 2.86
N HIS A 94 18.02 2.21 3.03
CA HIS A 94 17.72 3.41 3.78
C HIS A 94 16.86 3.09 5.00
N THR A 95 17.18 3.73 6.13
CA THR A 95 16.31 3.74 7.30
C THR A 95 15.44 4.97 7.27
N PHE A 96 14.13 4.80 7.46
CA PHE A 96 13.18 5.90 7.51
C PHE A 96 12.69 6.12 8.94
N PRO A 97 12.59 7.39 9.40
CA PRO A 97 12.04 7.69 10.72
C PRO A 97 10.55 7.34 10.88
N SER A 98 9.80 7.26 9.77
CA SER A 98 8.38 6.90 9.80
C SER A 98 7.89 6.29 8.49
N PHE A 99 6.75 5.58 8.56
CA PHE A 99 6.03 5.09 7.39
C PHE A 99 5.73 6.19 6.37
N HIS A 100 5.35 7.38 6.82
CA HIS A 100 5.08 8.52 5.93
C HIS A 100 6.33 8.90 5.13
N GLN A 101 7.50 8.97 5.77
CA GLN A 101 8.74 9.32 5.08
C GLN A 101 9.18 8.25 4.08
N LEU A 102 8.97 6.96 4.38
CA LEU A 102 9.18 5.87 3.43
C LEU A 102 8.26 6.02 2.20
N VAL A 103 6.98 6.30 2.41
CA VAL A 103 6.00 6.50 1.32
C VAL A 103 6.37 7.71 0.47
N ASP A 104 6.70 8.85 1.08
CA ASP A 104 7.14 10.05 0.35
C ASP A 104 8.35 9.74 -0.52
N ARG A 105 9.34 9.04 0.05
CA ARG A 105 10.54 8.66 -0.71
C ARG A 105 10.20 7.74 -1.87
N ALA A 106 9.32 6.76 -1.68
CA ALA A 106 8.86 5.87 -2.74
C ALA A 106 8.15 6.63 -3.88
N LEU A 107 7.28 7.59 -3.54
CA LEU A 107 6.59 8.44 -4.50
C LEU A 107 7.57 9.28 -5.33
N PHE A 108 8.50 9.98 -4.69
CA PHE A 108 9.50 10.78 -5.40
C PHE A 108 10.38 9.95 -6.33
N THR A 109 10.77 8.75 -5.88
CA THR A 109 11.59 7.84 -6.66
C THR A 109 10.83 7.33 -7.89
N GLU A 110 9.56 6.94 -7.74
CA GLU A 110 8.71 6.54 -8.87
C GLU A 110 8.53 7.69 -9.88
N MET A 111 8.21 8.89 -9.40
CA MET A 111 8.08 10.08 -10.25
C MET A 111 9.36 10.36 -11.03
N LYS A 112 10.52 10.33 -10.37
CA LYS A 112 11.80 10.60 -11.04
C LYS A 112 12.12 9.54 -12.09
N ARG A 113 11.76 8.28 -11.83
CA ARG A 113 11.92 7.18 -12.79
C ARG A 113 11.08 7.39 -14.04
N GLN A 114 9.81 7.76 -13.88
CA GLN A 114 8.91 8.07 -14.99
C GLN A 114 9.46 9.22 -15.85
N GLU A 115 9.96 10.29 -15.23
CA GLU A 115 10.58 11.41 -15.95
C GLU A 115 11.83 10.99 -16.75
N ILE A 116 12.66 10.09 -16.20
CA ILE A 116 13.83 9.53 -16.90
C ILE A 116 13.39 8.67 -18.09
N GLU A 117 12.40 7.80 -17.89
CA GLU A 117 11.87 6.93 -18.94
C GLU A 117 11.27 7.75 -20.09
N GLU A 118 10.51 8.79 -19.79
CA GLU A 118 9.96 9.70 -20.79
C GLU A 118 11.04 10.43 -21.60
N ARG A 119 12.09 10.93 -20.93
CA ARG A 119 13.24 11.54 -21.63
C ARG A 119 13.93 10.55 -22.56
N LYS A 120 14.14 9.31 -22.12
CA LYS A 120 14.72 8.25 -22.96
C LYS A 120 13.83 7.93 -24.16
N ARG A 121 12.51 7.83 -23.98
CA ARG A 121 11.55 7.61 -25.07
C ARG A 121 11.57 8.75 -26.09
N LYS A 122 11.60 10.00 -25.64
CA LYS A 122 11.70 11.18 -26.52
C LYS A 122 13.00 11.19 -27.33
N TYR A 123 14.13 10.88 -26.71
CA TYR A 123 15.43 10.78 -27.38
C TYR A 123 15.48 9.65 -28.43
N ASN A 124 14.93 8.48 -28.12
CA ASN A 124 14.91 7.36 -29.05
C ASN A 124 13.97 7.59 -30.25
N ASN A 125 12.88 8.33 -30.05
CA ASN A 125 11.99 8.71 -31.15
C ASN A 125 12.61 9.77 -32.08
N SER A 126 13.38 10.73 -31.54
CA SER A 126 14.05 11.75 -32.38
C SER A 126 15.20 11.17 -33.20
N SER A 127 15.92 10.16 -32.70
CA SER A 127 16.98 9.47 -33.46
C SER A 127 16.45 8.54 -34.56
N SER A 128 15.20 8.08 -34.45
CA SER A 128 14.55 7.26 -35.49
C SER A 128 14.03 8.11 -36.65
N SER A 129 13.64 9.36 -36.40
CA SER A 129 13.13 10.28 -37.43
C SER A 129 14.23 10.90 -38.31
N SER A 130 15.49 10.87 -37.88
CA SER A 130 16.61 11.46 -38.63
C SER A 130 17.24 10.51 -39.66
N ASN A 131 16.78 9.26 -39.76
CA ASN A 131 17.32 8.26 -40.69
C ASN A 131 16.61 8.18 -42.07
N THR A 132 15.67 9.09 -42.38
CA THR A 132 15.10 9.18 -43.73
C THR A 132 16.06 9.94 -44.67
N ARG A 133 17.10 9.24 -45.13
CA ARG A 133 18.04 9.74 -46.14
C ARG A 133 17.32 9.85 -47.50
N PRO A 134 17.26 11.02 -48.16
CA PRO A 134 16.61 11.12 -49.47
C PRO A 134 17.46 10.40 -50.51
N ARG A 135 16.84 9.45 -51.23
CA ARG A 135 17.43 8.78 -52.39
C ARG A 135 17.16 9.66 -53.61
N PHE A 136 18.18 10.41 -54.05
CA PHE A 136 18.13 11.10 -55.33
C PHE A 136 18.37 10.08 -56.45
N SER A 137 17.47 10.04 -57.44
CA SER A 137 17.64 9.34 -58.72
C SER A 137 18.00 10.35 -59.80
#